data_AF-A0A6A4ZQV9-F1
#
_entry.id   AF-A0A6A4ZQV9-F1
#
_cell.length_a   1.000
_cell.length_b   1.000
_cell.length_c   1.000
_cell.angle_alpha   90.00
_cell.angle_beta   90.00
_cell.angle_gamma   90.00
#
_symmetry.space_group_name_H-M   'P 1'
#
loop_
_entity.id
_entity.type
_entity.pdbx_description
1 polymer ?
#
loop_
_entity_poly.entity_id
_entity_poly.type
_entity_poly.pdbx_seq_one_letter_code
_entity_poly.pdbx_strand_id
1 'polypeptide(L)'
;MPQLAATTVILLSLDLWRIVAAFQTGVYLDMQPLDKLAALPKHYRSNEGKIRDWIQTLDAALSPWYATYGTSRIGLLVLTLPRMRDFMITHAVYFNDVDRLAFLHATFDVRRCRRNLLNLAAAQGHDASVAYLHSIGHQGCNTGAMNLAAQFGHLRIVKFLHAHRTEGCSIRAMDAAAREGHLDVVQWLHINRTEGCTIDAMDEASARGHLEVVQ
;
A
#
# COMPACT_ATOMS: atom_id res chain seq x y z
N MET A 1 -57.74 12.90 6.86
CA MET A 1 -56.38 12.36 7.06
C MET A 1 -56.20 11.00 6.35
N PRO A 2 -55.89 10.95 5.04
CA PRO A 2 -55.68 9.67 4.32
C PRO A 2 -54.26 9.45 3.75
N GLN A 3 -53.37 10.45 3.80
CA GLN A 3 -52.06 10.38 3.09
C GLN A 3 -51.04 9.40 3.71
N LEU A 4 -51.15 9.07 5.01
CA LEU A 4 -50.24 8.12 5.67
C LEU A 4 -50.46 6.64 5.28
N ALA A 5 -51.66 6.29 4.80
CA ALA A 5 -51.97 4.90 4.44
C ALA A 5 -51.31 4.50 3.12
N ALA A 6 -51.28 5.41 2.13
CA ALA A 6 -50.73 5.13 0.81
C ALA A 6 -49.19 4.97 0.83
N THR A 7 -48.48 5.83 1.56
CA THR A 7 -47.01 5.73 1.71
C THR A 7 -46.58 4.43 2.36
N THR A 8 -47.32 3.97 3.37
CA THR A 8 -47.02 2.72 4.08
C THR A 8 -47.24 1.49 3.18
N VAL A 9 -48.30 1.48 2.37
CA VAL A 9 -48.57 0.40 1.39
C VAL A 9 -47.52 0.37 0.27
N ILE A 10 -47.07 1.54 -0.19
CA ILE A 10 -46.03 1.65 -1.22
C ILE A 10 -44.68 1.14 -0.70
N LEU A 11 -44.30 1.49 0.54
CA LEU A 11 -43.03 1.06 1.15
C LEU A 11 -42.98 -0.41 1.55
N LEU A 12 -44.13 -1.07 1.70
CA LEU A 12 -44.24 -2.50 2.03
C LEU A 12 -44.48 -3.39 0.80
N SER A 13 -44.64 -2.80 -0.39
CA SER A 13 -44.80 -3.55 -1.63
C SER A 13 -43.47 -4.20 -2.03
N LEU A 14 -43.43 -5.53 -1.95
CA LEU A 14 -42.28 -6.36 -2.32
C LEU A 14 -41.86 -6.16 -3.78
N ASP A 15 -42.81 -5.96 -4.68
CA ASP A 15 -42.54 -5.73 -6.11
C ASP A 15 -41.96 -4.34 -6.34
N LEU A 16 -42.47 -3.33 -5.63
CA LEU A 16 -41.98 -1.96 -5.72
C LEU A 16 -40.59 -1.83 -5.07
N TRP A 17 -40.35 -2.53 -3.96
CA TRP A 17 -39.02 -2.62 -3.33
C TRP A 17 -37.98 -3.26 -4.24
N ARG A 18 -38.35 -4.32 -4.97
CA ARG A 18 -37.48 -4.96 -5.96
C ARG A 18 -37.13 -4.02 -7.11
N ILE A 19 -38.08 -3.22 -7.59
CA ILE A 19 -37.85 -2.22 -8.63
C ILE A 19 -36.98 -1.06 -8.10
N VAL A 20 -37.26 -0.56 -6.90
CA VAL A 20 -36.47 0.51 -6.26
C VAL A 20 -35.04 0.03 -6.01
N ALA A 21 -34.84 -1.19 -5.49
CA ALA A 21 -33.52 -1.77 -5.29
C ALA A 21 -32.79 -2.03 -6.62
N ALA A 22 -33.51 -2.39 -7.69
CA ALA A 22 -32.94 -2.56 -9.02
C ALA A 22 -32.54 -1.22 -9.69
N PHE A 23 -33.18 -0.10 -9.30
CA PHE A 23 -32.89 1.25 -9.80
C PHE A 23 -31.99 2.10 -8.91
N GLN A 24 -31.71 1.68 -7.67
CA GLN A 24 -30.75 2.37 -6.82
C GLN A 24 -29.32 2.05 -7.26
N THR A 25 -28.85 2.76 -8.27
CA THR A 25 -27.42 3.03 -8.54
C THR A 25 -26.83 3.96 -7.46
N GLY A 26 -27.31 3.86 -6.22
CA GLY A 26 -26.95 4.74 -5.10
C GLY A 26 -25.78 4.16 -4.31
N VAL A 27 -24.97 5.04 -3.73
CA VAL A 27 -23.95 4.64 -2.76
C VAL A 27 -24.67 4.16 -1.50
N TYR A 28 -24.41 2.91 -1.08
CA TYR A 28 -24.97 2.38 0.16
C TYR A 28 -24.63 3.32 1.34
N LEU A 29 -25.54 3.49 2.30
CA LEU A 29 -25.34 4.43 3.43
C LEU A 29 -24.05 4.18 4.19
N ASP A 30 -23.64 2.92 4.34
CA ASP A 30 -22.38 2.53 4.97
C ASP A 30 -21.14 2.92 4.16
N MET A 31 -21.28 3.20 2.86
CA MET A 31 -20.21 3.60 1.96
C MET A 31 -20.12 5.13 1.77
N GLN A 32 -21.10 5.90 2.23
CA GLN A 32 -21.07 7.37 2.15
C GLN A 32 -19.80 8.00 2.74
N PRO A 33 -19.25 7.55 3.89
CA PRO A 33 -18.00 8.11 4.42
C PRO A 33 -16.82 7.99 3.46
N LEU A 34 -16.85 6.99 2.58
CA LEU A 34 -15.80 6.68 1.61
C LEU A 34 -15.93 7.48 0.32
N ASP A 35 -17.05 8.17 0.09
CA ASP A 35 -17.30 8.94 -1.14
C ASP A 35 -16.28 10.09 -1.29
N LYS A 36 -15.81 10.65 -0.16
CA LYS A 36 -14.73 11.64 -0.13
C LYS A 36 -13.43 11.12 -0.75
N LEU A 37 -13.22 9.81 -0.76
CA LEU A 37 -12.06 9.17 -1.36
C LEU A 37 -12.15 9.11 -2.89
N ALA A 38 -13.33 9.32 -3.49
CA ALA A 38 -13.48 9.39 -4.94
C ALA A 38 -12.68 10.57 -5.55
N ALA A 39 -12.50 11.64 -4.77
CA ALA A 39 -11.70 12.82 -5.14
C ALA A 39 -10.20 12.61 -4.98
N LEU A 40 -9.75 11.56 -4.27
CA LEU A 40 -8.33 11.28 -4.13
C LEU A 40 -7.73 10.90 -5.49
N PRO A 41 -6.50 11.35 -5.78
CA PRO A 41 -5.82 10.95 -7.00
C PRO A 41 -5.67 9.42 -7.01
N LYS A 42 -5.80 8.84 -8.21
CA LYS A 42 -5.62 7.40 -8.43
C LYS A 42 -4.23 6.92 -8.00
N HIS A 43 -3.25 7.80 -7.92
CA HIS A 43 -1.87 7.47 -7.63
C HIS A 43 -1.27 8.55 -6.71
N TYR A 44 -0.53 8.14 -5.69
CA TYR A 44 0.37 9.05 -4.98
C TYR A 44 1.59 9.32 -5.89
N ARG A 45 2.09 10.56 -5.91
CA ARG A 45 3.32 10.89 -6.63
C ARG A 45 4.53 10.32 -5.88
N SER A 46 5.59 9.99 -6.60
CA SER A 46 6.78 9.23 -6.19
C SER A 46 7.67 9.88 -5.11
N ASN A 47 7.14 10.70 -4.22
CA ASN A 47 7.86 11.24 -3.06
C ASN A 47 7.15 10.81 -1.78
N GLU A 48 7.93 10.40 -0.77
CA GLU A 48 7.44 9.80 0.47
C GLU A 48 6.55 10.70 1.32
N GLY A 49 6.80 12.01 1.30
CA GLY A 49 5.89 12.95 1.97
C GLY A 49 4.47 12.85 1.39
N LYS A 50 4.35 12.68 0.06
CA LYS A 50 3.05 12.66 -0.62
C LYS A 50 2.30 11.34 -0.45
N ILE A 51 3.00 10.21 -0.30
CA ILE A 51 2.32 8.96 0.02
C ILE A 51 1.79 8.97 1.46
N ARG A 52 2.53 9.55 2.41
CA ARG A 52 2.10 9.66 3.81
C ARG A 52 0.81 10.46 3.94
N ASP A 53 0.72 11.64 3.33
CA ASP A 53 -0.49 12.46 3.40
C ASP A 53 -1.69 11.76 2.73
N TRP A 54 -1.43 11.12 1.58
CA TRP A 54 -2.44 10.38 0.85
C TRP A 54 -2.96 9.16 1.63
N ILE A 55 -2.06 8.40 2.27
CA ILE A 55 -2.46 7.22 3.05
C ILE A 55 -3.14 7.62 4.36
N GLN A 56 -2.75 8.73 4.99
CA GLN A 56 -3.46 9.27 6.16
C GLN A 56 -4.88 9.67 5.81
N THR A 57 -5.09 10.27 4.63
CA THR A 57 -6.44 10.60 4.15
C THR A 57 -7.28 9.34 3.92
N LEU A 58 -6.67 8.30 3.34
CA LEU A 58 -7.34 7.00 3.19
C LEU A 58 -7.67 6.38 4.54
N ASP A 59 -6.72 6.37 5.46
CA ASP A 59 -6.84 5.76 6.77
C ASP A 59 -7.93 6.42 7.60
N ALA A 60 -8.01 7.75 7.58
CA ALA A 60 -9.04 8.52 8.28
C ALA A 60 -10.48 8.12 7.87
N ALA A 61 -10.67 7.65 6.63
CA ALA A 61 -11.97 7.18 6.15
C ALA A 61 -12.14 5.65 6.30
N LEU A 62 -11.09 4.87 6.03
CA LEU A 62 -11.14 3.42 6.03
C LEU A 62 -11.10 2.81 7.43
N SER A 63 -10.33 3.36 8.36
CA SER A 63 -10.19 2.80 9.71
C SER A 63 -11.50 2.73 10.49
N PRO A 64 -12.31 3.82 10.59
CA PRO A 64 -13.63 3.74 11.23
C PRO A 64 -14.57 2.78 10.51
N TRP A 65 -14.47 2.70 9.18
CA TRP A 65 -15.29 1.82 8.37
C TRP A 65 -14.94 0.35 8.60
N TYR A 66 -13.65 0.00 8.64
CA TYR A 66 -13.19 -1.34 8.98
C TYR A 66 -13.58 -1.73 10.41
N ALA A 67 -13.50 -0.81 11.36
CA ALA A 67 -13.90 -1.08 12.74
C ALA A 67 -15.39 -1.46 12.85
N THR A 68 -16.24 -0.91 11.97
CA THR A 68 -17.68 -1.16 11.99
C THR A 68 -18.07 -2.41 11.19
N TYR A 69 -17.47 -2.62 10.02
CA TYR A 69 -17.95 -3.61 9.04
C TYR A 69 -16.98 -4.76 8.77
N GLY A 70 -15.73 -4.65 9.25
CA GLY A 70 -14.68 -5.64 9.03
C GLY A 70 -14.43 -5.91 7.55
N THR A 71 -14.32 -7.19 7.19
CA THR A 71 -14.10 -7.64 5.81
C THR A 71 -15.38 -7.93 5.03
N SER A 72 -16.53 -8.03 5.72
CA SER A 72 -17.80 -8.49 5.14
C SER A 72 -18.33 -7.61 4.00
N ARG A 73 -18.13 -6.30 4.10
CA ARG A 73 -18.63 -5.31 3.13
C ARG A 73 -17.65 -4.99 2.00
N ILE A 74 -16.41 -5.50 2.08
CA ILE A 74 -15.34 -5.20 1.13
C ILE A 74 -15.69 -5.66 -0.29
N GLY A 75 -16.26 -6.86 -0.42
CA GLY A 75 -16.70 -7.41 -1.71
C GLY A 75 -17.66 -6.45 -2.42
N LEU A 76 -18.69 -6.01 -1.69
CA LEU A 76 -19.69 -5.08 -2.22
C LEU A 76 -19.10 -3.70 -2.52
N LEU A 77 -18.21 -3.20 -1.66
CA LEU A 77 -17.54 -1.91 -1.86
C LEU A 77 -16.72 -1.87 -3.14
N VAL A 78 -16.00 -2.94 -3.45
CA VAL A 78 -15.20 -2.99 -4.68
C VAL A 78 -16.08 -3.18 -5.92
N LEU A 79 -17.22 -3.87 -5.78
CA LEU A 79 -18.21 -3.98 -6.87
C LEU A 79 -18.83 -2.62 -7.21
N THR A 80 -19.17 -1.82 -6.21
CA THR A 80 -19.76 -0.49 -6.41
C THR A 80 -18.72 0.56 -6.79
N LEU A 81 -17.53 0.49 -6.21
CA LEU A 81 -16.43 1.42 -6.43
C LEU A 81 -15.13 0.65 -6.76
N PRO A 82 -14.92 0.24 -8.02
CA PRO A 82 -13.76 -0.57 -8.42
C PRO A 82 -12.39 0.03 -8.06
N ARG A 83 -12.31 1.37 -7.94
CA ARG A 83 -11.08 2.07 -7.51
C ARG A 83 -10.68 1.75 -6.06
N MET A 84 -11.63 1.42 -5.20
CA MET A 84 -11.38 1.14 -3.79
C MET A 84 -10.50 -0.09 -3.62
N ARG A 85 -10.56 -1.05 -4.56
CA ARG A 85 -9.68 -2.22 -4.59
C ARG A 85 -8.22 -1.85 -4.38
N ASP A 86 -7.67 -0.99 -5.23
CA ASP A 86 -6.26 -0.65 -5.18
C ASP A 86 -5.93 0.18 -3.93
N PHE A 87 -6.86 1.01 -3.47
CA PHE A 87 -6.70 1.82 -2.26
C PHE A 87 -6.58 0.93 -1.03
N MET A 88 -7.47 -0.06 -0.90
CA MET A 88 -7.49 -0.99 0.22
C MET A 88 -6.26 -1.91 0.21
N ILE A 89 -5.83 -2.38 -0.96
CA ILE A 89 -4.58 -3.15 -1.09
C ILE A 89 -3.38 -2.32 -0.65
N THR A 90 -3.31 -1.06 -1.08
CA THR A 90 -2.19 -0.17 -0.74
C THR A 90 -2.20 0.18 0.75
N HIS A 91 -3.38 0.41 1.33
CA HIS A 91 -3.58 0.64 2.75
C HIS A 91 -3.14 -0.57 3.58
N ALA A 92 -3.58 -1.79 3.21
CA ALA A 92 -3.16 -3.01 3.90
C ALA A 92 -1.63 -3.20 3.86
N VAL A 93 -1.01 -2.98 2.70
CA VAL A 93 0.46 -3.07 2.57
C VAL A 93 1.16 -1.97 3.37
N TYR A 94 0.66 -0.73 3.37
CA TYR A 94 1.26 0.39 4.10
C TYR A 94 1.21 0.21 5.62
N PHE A 95 0.16 -0.41 6.15
CA PHE A 95 0.02 -0.64 7.59
C PHE A 95 0.47 -2.04 8.03
N ASN A 96 1.09 -2.80 7.13
CA ASN A 96 1.53 -4.18 7.35
C ASN A 96 0.40 -5.14 7.79
N ASP A 97 -0.83 -4.90 7.35
CA ASP A 97 -2.00 -5.73 7.67
C ASP A 97 -2.08 -6.92 6.71
N VAL A 98 -1.33 -7.98 7.02
CA VAL A 98 -1.22 -9.18 6.19
C VAL A 98 -2.53 -9.95 6.11
N ASP A 99 -3.35 -9.94 7.16
CA ASP A 99 -4.65 -10.62 7.16
C ASP A 99 -5.62 -9.95 6.18
N ARG A 100 -5.70 -8.62 6.19
CA ARG A 100 -6.49 -7.87 5.21
C ARG A 100 -5.92 -8.04 3.82
N LEU A 101 -4.59 -8.03 3.66
CA LEU A 101 -3.95 -8.27 2.37
C LEU A 101 -4.28 -9.66 1.83
N ALA A 102 -4.30 -10.68 2.68
CA ALA A 102 -4.66 -12.04 2.30
C ALA A 102 -6.14 -12.18 1.93
N PHE A 103 -7.04 -11.54 2.67
CA PHE A 103 -8.45 -11.47 2.31
C PHE A 103 -8.66 -10.77 0.96
N LEU A 104 -7.97 -9.65 0.73
CA LEU A 104 -8.02 -8.92 -0.54
C LEU A 104 -7.44 -9.73 -1.70
N HIS A 105 -6.39 -10.53 -1.45
CA HIS A 105 -5.84 -11.45 -2.44
C HIS A 105 -6.84 -12.55 -2.82
N ALA A 106 -7.47 -13.18 -1.83
CA ALA A 106 -8.49 -14.19 -2.07
C ALA A 106 -9.70 -13.63 -2.84
N THR A 107 -10.08 -12.38 -2.58
CA THR A 107 -11.30 -11.78 -3.17
C THR A 107 -11.05 -11.19 -4.57
N PHE A 108 -9.90 -10.56 -4.81
CA PHE A 108 -9.68 -9.76 -6.02
C PHE A 108 -8.42 -10.13 -6.81
N ASP A 109 -7.63 -11.08 -6.35
CA ASP A 109 -6.32 -11.42 -6.88
C ASP A 109 -5.36 -10.22 -6.90
N VAL A 110 -4.69 -9.99 -5.77
CA VAL A 110 -3.67 -8.93 -5.59
C VAL A 110 -2.55 -9.00 -6.64
N ARG A 111 -2.26 -10.16 -7.25
CA ARG A 111 -1.20 -10.28 -8.27
C ARG A 111 -1.46 -9.43 -9.51
N ARG A 112 -2.74 -9.12 -9.78
CA ARG A 112 -3.16 -8.24 -10.88
C ARG A 112 -3.02 -6.74 -10.57
N CYS A 113 -2.71 -6.38 -9.32
CA CYS A 113 -2.48 -4.99 -8.96
C CYS A 113 -1.20 -4.50 -9.63
N ARG A 114 -1.28 -3.44 -10.44
CA ARG A 114 -0.13 -2.89 -11.18
C ARG A 114 0.79 -2.00 -10.32
N ARG A 115 0.52 -1.90 -9.01
CA ARG A 115 1.29 -1.04 -8.10
C ARG A 115 2.56 -1.74 -7.66
N ASN A 116 3.61 -0.96 -7.38
CA ASN A 116 4.86 -1.49 -6.82
C ASN A 116 4.70 -1.76 -5.32
N LEU A 117 3.83 -2.70 -4.96
CA LEU A 117 3.49 -3.01 -3.56
C LEU A 117 4.72 -3.48 -2.77
N LEU A 118 5.65 -4.19 -3.42
CA LEU A 118 6.89 -4.63 -2.77
C LEU A 118 7.80 -3.45 -2.41
N ASN A 119 7.90 -2.45 -3.31
CA ASN A 119 8.64 -1.22 -3.03
C ASN A 119 8.07 -0.48 -1.83
N LEU A 120 6.74 -0.43 -1.75
CA LEU A 120 6.06 0.22 -0.62
C LEU A 120 6.35 -0.52 0.69
N ALA A 121 6.12 -1.83 0.73
CA ALA A 121 6.39 -2.64 1.90
C ALA A 121 7.87 -2.55 2.33
N ALA A 122 8.78 -2.56 1.36
CA ALA A 122 10.21 -2.45 1.58
C ALA A 122 10.60 -1.07 2.16
N ALA A 123 10.03 0.02 1.65
CA ALA A 123 10.29 1.36 2.17
C ALA A 123 9.81 1.54 3.61
N GLN A 124 8.66 0.95 3.96
CA GLN A 124 8.09 1.05 5.32
C GLN A 124 8.70 0.04 6.32
N GLY A 125 9.61 -0.84 5.88
CA GLY A 125 10.19 -1.84 6.79
C GLY A 125 9.25 -2.99 7.14
N HIS A 126 8.26 -3.26 6.28
CA HIS A 126 7.21 -4.25 6.53
C HIS A 126 7.58 -5.62 5.97
N ASP A 127 8.38 -6.35 6.76
CA ASP A 127 8.87 -7.69 6.45
C ASP A 127 7.75 -8.71 6.18
N ALA A 128 6.68 -8.70 6.99
CA ALA A 128 5.54 -9.61 6.81
C ALA A 128 4.83 -9.37 5.46
N SER A 129 4.58 -8.10 5.10
CA SER A 129 4.01 -7.76 3.80
C SER A 129 4.95 -8.07 2.64
N VAL A 130 6.27 -7.85 2.78
CA VAL A 130 7.26 -8.25 1.77
C VAL A 130 7.23 -9.77 1.56
N ALA A 131 7.27 -10.55 2.65
CA ALA A 131 7.26 -12.00 2.59
C ALA A 131 5.95 -12.53 1.98
N TYR A 132 4.80 -11.95 2.34
CA TYR A 132 3.51 -12.32 1.79
C TYR A 132 3.39 -11.99 0.29
N LEU A 133 3.76 -10.77 -0.12
CA LEU A 133 3.73 -10.38 -1.53
C LEU A 133 4.68 -11.23 -2.38
N HIS A 134 5.82 -11.64 -1.82
CA HIS A 134 6.71 -12.60 -2.45
C HIS A 134 6.07 -13.99 -2.59
N SER A 135 5.46 -14.52 -1.52
CA SER A 135 4.88 -15.87 -1.52
C SER A 135 3.73 -16.04 -2.51
N ILE A 136 2.94 -14.99 -2.74
CA ILE A 136 1.88 -14.99 -3.76
C ILE A 136 2.41 -14.74 -5.19
N GLY A 137 3.71 -14.50 -5.38
CA GLY A 137 4.32 -14.25 -6.68
C GLY A 137 3.94 -12.90 -7.31
N HIS A 138 3.83 -11.84 -6.51
CA HIS A 138 3.49 -10.51 -7.03
C HIS A 138 4.61 -9.96 -7.93
N GLN A 139 4.29 -9.66 -9.20
CA GLN A 139 5.28 -9.30 -10.22
C GLN A 139 5.77 -7.85 -10.17
N GLY A 140 5.11 -6.95 -9.44
CA GLY A 140 5.45 -5.52 -9.39
C GLY A 140 6.69 -5.17 -8.55
N CYS A 141 7.74 -6.00 -8.55
CA CYS A 141 9.02 -5.69 -7.94
C CYS A 141 9.97 -5.12 -9.00
N ASN A 142 10.80 -4.16 -8.62
CA ASN A 142 11.91 -3.67 -9.41
C ASN A 142 13.09 -3.36 -8.48
N THR A 143 14.20 -2.88 -9.03
CA THR A 143 15.39 -2.45 -8.27
C THR A 143 15.06 -1.45 -7.15
N GLY A 144 13.96 -0.71 -7.28
CA GLY A 144 13.46 0.23 -6.28
C GLY A 144 13.12 -0.42 -4.94
N ALA A 145 12.73 -1.70 -4.87
CA ALA A 145 12.44 -2.34 -3.60
C ALA A 145 13.68 -2.42 -2.70
N MET A 146 14.81 -2.90 -3.24
CA MET A 146 16.05 -2.99 -2.47
C MET A 146 16.67 -1.61 -2.23
N ASN A 147 16.57 -0.69 -3.21
CA ASN A 147 17.04 0.68 -3.04
C ASN A 147 16.32 1.40 -1.88
N LEU A 148 14.99 1.29 -1.81
CA LEU A 148 14.20 1.91 -0.73
C LEU A 148 14.47 1.22 0.61
N ALA A 149 14.55 -0.12 0.64
CA ALA A 149 14.93 -0.82 1.86
C ALA A 149 16.31 -0.36 2.38
N ALA A 150 17.27 -0.15 1.48
CA ALA A 150 18.59 0.34 1.82
C ALA A 150 18.58 1.79 2.32
N GLN A 151 17.85 2.67 1.62
CA GLN A 151 17.65 4.07 2.00
C GLN A 151 17.08 4.23 3.41
N PHE A 152 16.18 3.35 3.86
CA PHE A 152 15.58 3.41 5.21
C PHE A 152 16.23 2.48 6.24
N GLY A 153 17.36 1.85 5.90
CA GLY A 153 18.10 1.04 6.87
C GLY A 153 17.46 -0.32 7.17
N HIS A 154 16.56 -0.80 6.32
CA HIS A 154 15.86 -2.07 6.52
C HIS A 154 16.69 -3.28 6.09
N LEU A 155 17.83 -3.50 6.77
CA LEU A 155 18.81 -4.55 6.42
C LEU A 155 18.18 -5.95 6.29
N ARG A 156 17.20 -6.30 7.13
CA ARG A 156 16.48 -7.57 7.04
C ARG A 156 15.77 -7.75 5.69
N ILE A 157 15.13 -6.68 5.19
CA ILE A 157 14.45 -6.68 3.90
C ILE A 157 15.47 -6.70 2.76
N VAL A 158 16.58 -5.96 2.87
CA VAL A 158 17.68 -6.00 1.88
C VAL A 158 18.19 -7.45 1.71
N LYS A 159 18.48 -8.13 2.81
CA LYS A 159 18.91 -9.55 2.82
C LYS A 159 17.84 -10.46 2.22
N PHE A 160 16.57 -10.27 2.60
CA PHE A 160 15.47 -11.06 2.06
C PHE A 160 15.32 -10.90 0.55
N LEU A 161 15.31 -9.66 0.06
CA LEU A 161 15.18 -9.35 -1.37
C LEU A 161 16.37 -9.91 -2.16
N HIS A 162 17.59 -9.82 -1.63
CA HIS A 162 18.76 -10.40 -2.28
C HIS A 162 18.68 -11.92 -2.41
N ALA A 163 18.23 -12.61 -1.36
CA ALA A 163 18.17 -14.08 -1.36
C ALA A 163 17.04 -14.64 -2.23
N HIS A 164 15.94 -13.90 -2.40
CA HIS A 164 14.71 -14.43 -3.01
C HIS A 164 14.28 -13.72 -4.30
N ARG A 165 14.94 -12.64 -4.71
CA ARG A 165 14.58 -11.83 -5.88
C ARG A 165 15.81 -11.57 -6.75
N THR A 166 15.60 -11.50 -8.06
CA THR A 166 16.68 -11.36 -9.06
C THR A 166 16.80 -9.95 -9.62
N GLU A 167 15.85 -9.08 -9.31
CA GLU A 167 15.81 -7.68 -9.76
C GLU A 167 17.03 -6.89 -9.27
N GLY A 168 17.60 -7.26 -8.12
CA GLY A 168 18.79 -6.61 -7.55
C GLY A 168 18.51 -5.20 -7.03
N CYS A 169 19.57 -4.39 -7.00
CA CYS A 169 19.52 -2.96 -6.69
C CYS A 169 20.19 -2.14 -7.80
N SER A 170 20.23 -0.83 -7.63
CA SER A 170 21.15 0.03 -8.39
C SER A 170 22.15 0.69 -7.44
N ILE A 171 23.11 1.45 -8.00
CA ILE A 171 24.08 2.25 -7.23
C ILE A 171 23.42 3.13 -6.15
N ARG A 172 22.16 3.53 -6.39
CA ARG A 172 21.35 4.31 -5.44
C ARG A 172 21.13 3.62 -4.10
N ALA A 173 21.19 2.29 -4.01
CA ALA A 173 21.03 1.60 -2.74
C ALA A 173 22.16 1.94 -1.77
N MET A 174 23.41 1.89 -2.23
CA MET A 174 24.57 2.20 -1.40
C MET A 174 24.68 3.70 -1.15
N ASP A 175 24.47 4.53 -2.18
CA ASP A 175 24.50 6.00 -2.04
C ASP A 175 23.45 6.47 -1.02
N ALA A 176 22.20 5.99 -1.12
CA ALA A 176 21.15 6.40 -0.21
C ALA A 176 21.36 5.85 1.21
N ALA A 177 21.86 4.63 1.36
CA ALA A 177 22.21 4.07 2.68
C ALA A 177 23.33 4.88 3.34
N ALA A 178 24.35 5.29 2.57
CA ALA A 178 25.44 6.12 3.06
C ALA A 178 24.96 7.53 3.45
N ARG A 179 24.17 8.17 2.58
CA ARG A 179 23.53 9.47 2.83
C ARG A 179 22.66 9.48 4.08
N GLU A 180 22.01 8.38 4.43
CA GLU A 180 21.16 8.28 5.63
C GLU A 180 21.90 7.64 6.84
N GLY A 181 23.19 7.32 6.70
CA GLY A 181 24.02 6.84 7.81
C GLY A 181 23.80 5.37 8.19
N HIS A 182 23.22 4.55 7.30
CA HIS A 182 22.95 3.14 7.54
C HIS A 182 24.18 2.26 7.28
N LEU A 183 25.18 2.36 8.16
CA LEU A 183 26.47 1.67 8.02
C LEU A 183 26.32 0.14 7.83
N ASP A 184 25.43 -0.50 8.58
CA ASP A 184 25.17 -1.94 8.50
C ASP A 184 24.68 -2.37 7.11
N VAL A 185 23.83 -1.56 6.49
CA VAL A 185 23.38 -1.74 5.11
C VAL A 185 24.52 -1.48 4.12
N VAL A 186 25.31 -0.41 4.29
CA VAL A 186 26.45 -0.10 3.42
C VAL A 186 27.46 -1.25 3.42
N GLN A 187 27.88 -1.70 4.60
CA GLN A 187 28.81 -2.83 4.75
C GLN A 187 28.26 -4.10 4.09
N TRP A 188 26.98 -4.39 4.32
CA TRP A 188 26.37 -5.59 3.74
C TRP A 188 26.29 -5.51 2.22
N LEU A 189 25.85 -4.37 1.66
CA LEU A 189 25.79 -4.15 0.21
C LEU A 189 27.20 -4.21 -0.40
N HIS A 190 28.22 -3.63 0.24
CA HIS A 190 29.59 -3.64 -0.25
C HIS A 190 30.17 -5.06 -0.38
N ILE A 191 29.82 -5.94 0.56
CA ILE A 191 30.30 -7.33 0.55
C ILE A 191 29.50 -8.22 -0.40
N ASN A 192 28.18 -8.00 -0.55
CA ASN A 192 27.26 -8.97 -1.18
C ASN A 192 26.74 -8.52 -2.57
N ARG A 193 27.01 -7.28 -2.98
CA ARG A 193 26.54 -6.68 -4.23
C ARG A 193 27.69 -6.09 -5.02
N THR A 194 27.53 -5.99 -6.34
CA THR A 194 28.58 -5.53 -7.27
C THR A 194 28.28 -4.18 -7.89
N GLU A 195 27.08 -3.63 -7.64
CA GLU A 195 26.66 -2.34 -8.17
C GLU A 195 27.54 -1.19 -7.69
N GLY A 196 28.07 -1.28 -6.46
CA GLY A 196 28.92 -0.26 -5.85
C GLY A 196 28.16 1.02 -5.45
N CYS A 197 28.91 2.10 -5.29
CA CYS A 197 28.43 3.44 -4.98
C CYS A 197 29.02 4.47 -5.95
N THR A 198 28.46 5.66 -5.94
CA THR A 198 29.02 6.85 -6.58
C THR A 198 29.85 7.67 -5.59
N ILE A 199 30.44 8.77 -6.07
CA ILE A 199 31.11 9.75 -5.20
C ILE A 199 30.14 10.39 -4.19
N ASP A 200 28.86 10.47 -4.54
CA ASP A 200 27.83 11.08 -3.70
C ASP A 200 27.70 10.36 -2.35
N ALA A 201 27.96 9.04 -2.29
CA ALA A 201 27.88 8.28 -1.06
C ALA A 201 28.79 8.85 0.06
N MET A 202 30.04 9.17 -0.27
CA MET A 202 31.01 9.68 0.70
C MET A 202 30.79 11.17 0.99
N ASP A 203 30.50 11.96 -0.06
CA ASP A 203 30.27 13.40 0.08
C ASP A 203 29.01 13.68 0.91
N GLU A 204 27.91 12.96 0.66
CA GLU A 204 26.67 13.14 1.39
C GLU A 204 26.71 12.57 2.80
N ALA A 205 27.38 11.43 3.02
CA ALA A 205 27.63 10.90 4.36
C ALA A 205 28.47 11.88 5.20
N SER A 206 29.52 12.46 4.61
CA SER A 206 30.37 13.46 5.25
C SER A 206 29.59 14.75 5.55
N ALA A 207 28.84 15.27 4.58
CA ALA A 207 28.04 16.49 4.73
C ALA A 207 26.97 16.37 5.83
N ARG A 208 26.49 15.15 6.10
CA ARG A 208 25.50 14.85 7.14
C ARG A 208 26.10 14.37 8.47
N GLY A 209 27.43 14.29 8.56
CA GLY A 209 28.15 13.91 9.78
C GLY A 209 28.09 12.42 10.11
N HIS A 210 27.81 11.56 9.13
CA HIS A 210 27.83 10.10 9.29
C HIS A 210 29.26 9.57 9.25
N LEU A 211 30.08 9.95 10.24
CA LEU A 211 31.51 9.63 10.30
C LEU A 211 31.78 8.13 10.25
N GLU A 212 30.93 7.30 10.86
CA GLU A 212 31.08 5.85 10.87
C GLU A 212 30.96 5.22 9.47
N VAL A 213 30.30 5.89 8.52
CA VAL A 213 30.20 5.44 7.11
C VAL A 213 31.44 5.82 6.31
N VAL A 214 32.15 6.88 6.70
CA VAL A 214 33.28 7.47 5.96
C VAL A 214 34.64 6.94 6.44
N GLN A 215 34.68 6.35 7.64
CA GLN A 215 35.88 5.75 8.26
C GLN A 215 36.15 4.32 7.77
#